data_AF-A0A521DZZ3-F1
#
_entry.id   AF-A0A521DZZ3-F1
#
_cell.length_a   1.000
_cell.length_b   1.000
_cell.length_c   1.000
_cell.angle_alpha   90.00
_cell.angle_beta   90.00
_cell.angle_gamma   90.00
#
_symmetry.space_group_name_H-M   'P 1'
#
loop_
_entity.id
_entity.type
_entity.pdbx_description
1 polymer ?
#
loop_
_entity_poly.entity_id
_entity_poly.type
_entity_poly.pdbx_seq_one_letter_code
_entity_poly.pdbx_strand_id
1 'polypeptide(L)'
;MNTKAKGTRFEREVKKKFENAGFEVVRSAASLGKADLYVEGIGSIQCKVRKKLSLYNLFDGADVLVVKADRKEPLVVIPLQKFLEIVLEKQNV
;
A
#
# COMPACT_ATOMS: atom_id res chain seq x y z
N MET A 1 -5.75 11.30 22.45
CA MET A 1 -5.53 11.28 20.99
C MET A 1 -6.19 10.03 20.42
N ASN A 2 -7.21 10.15 19.56
CA ASN A 2 -7.98 9.00 19.09
C ASN A 2 -7.14 8.16 18.11
N THR A 3 -6.58 7.03 18.57
CA THR A 3 -5.69 6.14 17.80
C THR A 3 -6.30 5.67 16.48
N LYS A 4 -7.63 5.58 16.40
CA LYS A 4 -8.36 5.25 15.17
C LYS A 4 -8.23 6.33 14.10
N ALA A 5 -8.18 7.62 14.49
CA ALA A 5 -8.13 8.73 13.55
C ALA A 5 -6.85 8.71 12.68
N LYS A 6 -5.72 8.26 13.25
CA LYS A 6 -4.45 8.14 12.52
C LYS A 6 -4.54 7.12 11.39
N GLY A 7 -5.11 5.94 11.67
CA GLY A 7 -5.32 4.89 10.67
C GLY A 7 -6.27 5.34 9.56
N THR A 8 -7.45 5.85 9.96
CA THR A 8 -8.45 6.34 9.01
C THR A 8 -7.94 7.47 8.12
N ARG A 9 -7.10 8.39 8.65
CA ARG A 9 -6.46 9.43 7.83
C ARG A 9 -5.52 8.82 6.80
N PHE A 10 -4.70 7.85 7.21
CA PHE A 10 -3.76 7.19 6.31
C PHE A 10 -4.48 6.38 5.22
N GLU A 11 -5.53 5.63 5.55
CA GLU A 11 -6.38 4.93 4.57
C GLU A 11 -6.95 5.89 3.52
N ARG A 12 -7.45 7.06 3.94
CA ARG A 12 -7.98 8.08 3.03
C ARG A 12 -6.90 8.66 2.13
N GLU A 13 -5.69 8.86 2.66
CA GLU A 13 -4.54 9.31 1.86
C GLU A 13 -4.17 8.29 0.79
N VAL A 14 -4.06 7.01 1.16
CA VAL A 14 -3.75 5.92 0.22
C VAL A 14 -4.84 5.81 -0.85
N LYS A 15 -6.12 5.82 -0.46
CA LYS A 15 -7.24 5.83 -1.40
C LYS A 15 -7.12 6.95 -2.43
N LYS A 16 -6.89 8.19 -1.98
CA LYS A 16 -6.73 9.34 -2.89
C LYS A 16 -5.57 9.17 -3.87
N LYS A 17 -4.45 8.58 -3.43
CA LYS A 17 -3.30 8.31 -4.32
C LYS A 17 -3.67 7.34 -5.45
N PHE A 18 -4.37 6.26 -5.13
CA PHE A 18 -4.87 5.32 -6.14
C PHE A 18 -5.92 5.95 -7.06
N GLU A 19 -6.88 6.70 -6.52
CA GLU A 19 -7.90 7.39 -7.33
C GLU A 19 -7.29 8.44 -8.26
N ASN A 20 -6.31 9.22 -7.79
CA ASN A 20 -5.59 10.18 -8.62
C ASN A 20 -4.76 9.50 -9.73
N ALA A 21 -4.35 8.25 -9.50
CA ALA A 21 -3.71 7.40 -10.49
C ALA A 21 -4.72 6.73 -11.44
N GLY A 22 -6.02 7.01 -11.31
CA GLY A 22 -7.06 6.49 -12.21
C GLY A 22 -7.66 5.14 -11.80
N PHE A 23 -7.34 4.62 -10.61
CA PHE A 23 -7.92 3.37 -10.12
C PHE A 23 -9.27 3.58 -9.44
N GLU A 24 -10.18 2.62 -9.60
CA GLU A 24 -11.39 2.53 -8.79
C GLU A 24 -11.08 1.92 -7.42
N VAL A 25 -11.43 2.65 -6.34
CA VAL A 25 -11.07 2.27 -4.97
C VAL A 25 -12.28 2.29 -4.04
N VAL A 26 -12.55 1.13 -3.43
CA VAL A 26 -13.58 0.98 -2.40
C VAL A 26 -12.92 0.89 -1.03
N ARG A 27 -13.33 1.75 -0.09
CA ARG A 27 -12.96 1.57 1.34
C ARG A 27 -13.80 0.47 1.93
N SER A 28 -13.21 -0.40 2.73
CA SER A 28 -13.94 -1.45 3.43
C SER A 28 -14.78 -0.89 4.58
N ALA A 29 -15.91 -0.28 4.23
CA ALA A 29 -17.07 -0.31 5.11
C ALA A 29 -17.98 -1.53 4.79
N ALA A 30 -17.75 -2.22 3.65
CA ALA A 30 -18.74 -3.13 3.06
C ALA A 30 -18.20 -4.43 2.41
N SER A 31 -16.89 -4.75 2.43
CA SER A 31 -16.33 -5.84 1.59
C SER A 31 -15.75 -7.06 2.32
N LEU A 32 -16.28 -7.46 3.49
CA LEU A 32 -15.94 -8.71 4.25
C LEU A 32 -14.89 -8.59 5.39
N GLY A 33 -14.48 -7.39 5.80
CA GLY A 33 -13.70 -7.16 7.04
C GLY A 33 -12.24 -7.63 7.05
N LYS A 34 -11.69 -8.08 5.91
CA LYS A 34 -10.34 -8.65 5.83
C LYS A 34 -9.22 -7.66 5.48
N ALA A 35 -9.55 -6.50 4.90
CA ALA A 35 -8.59 -5.49 4.43
C ALA A 35 -9.18 -4.07 4.59
N ASP A 36 -8.38 -3.01 4.44
CA ASP A 36 -8.82 -1.61 4.63
C ASP A 36 -9.35 -0.97 3.33
N LEU A 37 -8.79 -1.37 2.18
CA LEU A 37 -9.18 -0.91 0.85
C LEU A 37 -9.30 -2.11 -0.10
N TYR A 38 -10.09 -1.95 -1.15
CA TYR A 38 -10.09 -2.79 -2.34
C TYR A 38 -9.87 -1.91 -3.56
N VAL A 39 -8.93 -2.28 -4.42
CA VAL A 39 -8.60 -1.56 -5.64
C VAL A 39 -8.84 -2.49 -6.82
N GLU A 40 -9.68 -2.07 -7.77
CA GLU A 40 -9.96 -2.88 -8.96
C GLU A 40 -8.68 -3.13 -9.77
N GLY A 41 -8.51 -4.35 -10.29
CA GLY A 41 -7.30 -4.77 -11.01
C GLY A 41 -6.07 -5.04 -10.12
N ILE A 42 -6.09 -4.71 -8.83
CA ILE A 42 -4.97 -4.97 -7.89
C ILE A 42 -5.40 -5.91 -6.75
N GLY A 43 -6.58 -5.70 -6.18
CA GLY A 43 -7.14 -6.50 -5.10
C GLY A 43 -7.18 -5.81 -3.74
N SER A 44 -7.11 -6.59 -2.67
CA SER A 44 -7.31 -6.13 -1.29
C SER A 44 -6.04 -5.55 -0.68
N ILE A 45 -6.12 -4.35 -0.09
CA ILE A 45 -4.99 -3.62 0.48
C ILE A 45 -5.20 -3.39 1.97
N GLN A 46 -4.20 -3.78 2.76
CA GLN A 46 -4.11 -3.45 4.18
C GLN A 46 -3.19 -2.24 4.38
N CYS A 47 -3.72 -1.19 5.00
CA CYS A 47 -2.98 0.00 5.39
C CYS A 47 -2.51 -0.12 6.85
N LYS A 48 -1.21 0.01 7.08
CA LYS A 48 -0.67 0.10 8.44
C LYS A 48 0.22 1.32 8.57
N VAL A 49 -0.06 2.10 9.61
CA VAL A 49 0.79 3.22 10.02
C VAL A 49 1.33 2.95 11.42
N ARG A 50 2.63 3.17 11.63
CA ARG A 50 3.33 2.97 12.90
C ARG A 50 4.24 4.17 13.18
N LYS A 51 4.67 4.34 14.43
CA LYS A 51 5.67 5.37 14.79
C LYS A 51 7.07 4.96 14.32
N LYS A 52 7.36 3.66 14.35
CA LYS A 52 8.61 3.05 13.88
C LYS A 52 8.26 1.82 13.04
N LEU A 53 8.99 1.60 11.95
CA LEU A 53 8.87 0.44 11.08
C LEU A 53 10.28 0.08 10.60
N SER A 54 10.77 -1.11 10.93
CA SER A 54 12.17 -1.51 10.69
C SER A 54 12.54 -1.61 9.21
N LEU A 55 11.56 -1.79 8.31
CA LEU A 55 11.76 -1.89 6.87
C LEU A 55 12.54 -0.69 6.31
N TYR A 56 12.34 0.51 6.86
CA TYR A 56 13.06 1.71 6.40
C TYR A 56 14.57 1.63 6.63
N ASN A 57 15.04 0.89 7.65
CA ASN A 57 16.47 0.72 7.90
C ASN A 57 17.11 -0.27 6.92
N LEU A 58 16.32 -1.18 6.33
CA LEU A 58 16.80 -2.18 5.39
C LEU A 58 17.01 -1.61 3.97
N PHE A 59 16.50 -0.41 3.70
CA PHE A 59 16.67 0.20 2.39
C PHE A 59 18.12 0.60 2.13
N ASP A 60 18.91 1.01 3.13
CA ASP A 60 20.36 1.32 3.00
C ASP A 60 20.78 2.01 1.67
N GLY A 61 20.01 3.03 1.25
CA GLY A 61 20.25 3.77 0.01
C GLY A 61 19.69 3.15 -1.28
N ALA A 62 19.11 1.95 -1.22
CA ALA A 62 18.42 1.30 -2.33
C ALA A 62 17.06 1.94 -2.65
N ASP A 63 16.65 1.79 -3.91
CA ASP A 63 15.36 2.22 -4.43
C ASP A 63 14.21 1.24 -4.19
N VAL A 64 14.56 -0.05 -4.07
CA VAL A 64 13.64 -1.19 -3.99
C VAL A 64 14.19 -2.18 -2.97
N LEU A 65 13.36 -2.57 -2.02
CA LEU A 65 13.71 -3.57 -1.02
C LEU A 65 12.94 -4.86 -1.31
N VAL A 66 13.65 -5.96 -1.54
CA VAL A 66 13.06 -7.31 -1.65
C VAL A 66 13.35 -8.07 -0.37
N VAL A 67 12.32 -8.51 0.34
CA VAL A 67 12.44 -9.17 1.65
C VAL A 67 11.64 -10.45 1.69
N LYS A 68 12.12 -11.46 2.41
CA LYS A 68 11.37 -12.70 2.66
C LYS A 68 11.65 -13.21 4.06
N ALA A 69 10.63 -13.80 4.67
CA ALA A 69 10.83 -14.66 5.84
C ALA A 69 11.20 -16.08 5.39
N ASP A 70 11.67 -16.91 6.33
CA ASP A 70 11.94 -18.32 6.04
C ASP A 70 10.69 -19.03 5.50
N ARG A 71 10.86 -19.80 4.41
CA ARG A 71 9.79 -20.54 3.72
C ARG A 71 8.54 -19.72 3.36
N LYS A 72 8.67 -18.41 3.19
CA LYS A 72 7.61 -17.52 2.70
C LYS A 72 7.96 -16.97 1.32
N GLU A 73 6.92 -16.54 0.63
CA GLU A 73 7.04 -15.82 -0.63
C GLU A 73 7.79 -14.49 -0.41
N PRO A 74 8.73 -14.12 -1.31
CA PRO A 74 9.37 -12.81 -1.27
C PRO A 74 8.36 -11.68 -1.50
N LEU A 75 8.54 -10.59 -0.76
CA LEU A 75 7.76 -9.37 -0.89
C LEU A 75 8.65 -8.28 -1.46
N VAL A 76 8.08 -7.49 -2.37
CA VAL A 76 8.70 -6.26 -2.88
C VAL A 76 8.15 -5.09 -2.08
N VAL A 77 9.04 -4.28 -1.52
CA VAL A 77 8.73 -3.06 -0.78
C VAL A 77 9.30 -1.88 -1.56
N ILE A 78 8.40 -1.01 -1.99
CA ILE A 78 8.73 0.23 -2.72
C ILE A 78 7.83 1.37 -2.24
N PRO A 79 8.24 2.64 -2.43
CA PRO A 79 7.36 3.77 -2.20
C PRO A 79 6.08 3.65 -3.03
N LEU A 80 4.92 3.89 -2.40
CA LEU A 80 3.61 3.76 -3.06
C LEU A 80 3.51 4.55 -4.37
N GLN A 81 4.08 5.75 -4.41
CA GLN A 81 4.07 6.58 -5.62
C GLN A 81 4.83 5.90 -6.78
N LYS A 82 6.02 5.37 -6.50
CA LYS A 82 6.83 4.63 -7.49
C LYS A 82 6.13 3.35 -7.95
N PHE A 83 5.41 2.67 -7.06
CA PHE A 83 4.55 1.55 -7.44
C PHE A 83 3.48 1.96 -8.46
N LEU A 84 2.76 3.05 -8.19
CA LEU A 84 1.71 3.54 -9.09
C LEU A 84 2.27 3.91 -10.46
N GLU A 85 3.42 4.59 -10.51
CA GLU A 85 4.13 4.92 -11.75
C GLU A 85 4.44 3.67 -12.58
N ILE A 86 5.04 2.64 -11.96
CA ILE A 86 5.37 1.37 -12.63
C ILE A 86 4.11 0.67 -13.17
N VAL A 87 3.03 0.63 -12.40
CA VAL A 87 1.79 -0.03 -12.84
C VAL A 87 1.15 0.73 -14.00
N LEU A 88 1.15 2.06 -13.96
CA LEU A 88 0.57 2.89 -15.02
C LEU A 88 1.39 2.83 -16.31
N GLU A 89 2.72 2.83 -16.23
CA GLU A 89 3.58 2.64 -17.42
C GLU A 89 3.25 1.31 -18.11
N LYS A 90 3.03 0.24 -17.34
CA LYS A 90 2.73 -1.10 -17.89
C LYS A 90 1.32 -1.25 -18.45
N GLN A 91 0.38 -0.37 -18.12
CA GLN A 91 -0.97 -0.37 -18.70
C GLN A 91 -1.05 0.38 -20.04
N ASN A 92 -0.05 1.22 -20.34
CA ASN A 92 0.02 2.02 -21.56
C ASN A 92 0.91 1.40 -22.66
N VAL A 93 1.42 0.19 -22.44
CA VAL A 93 2.23 -0.61 -23.37
C VAL A 93 1.44 -1.85 -23.76
#